data_AF-A0A7V7DX67-F1
#
_entry.id   AF-A0A7V7DX67-F1
#
_cell.length_a   1.000
_cell.length_b   1.000
_cell.length_c   1.000
_cell.angle_alpha   90.00
_cell.angle_beta   90.00
_cell.angle_gamma   90.00
#
_symmetry.space_group_name_H-M   'P 1'
#
loop_
_entity.id
_entity.type
_entity.pdbx_description
1 polymer ?
#
loop_
_entity_poly.entity_id
_entity_poly.type
_entity_poly.pdbx_seq_one_letter_code
_entity_poly.pdbx_strand_id
1 'polypeptide(L)'
;MKKELADKEPTHRNRKLEWFAFIAFLAIIAIPLILGHFLLSQASYPYRSEPPKYWLLRPIFHLPFYVLFIILSVVFMILKWNKTFIIFITTTILLEKFCAELAFHTIGEVLSWVYHIVVIWLNVIPIILYAVKFRKIAVVIILALALLLIPHQLFLGYRFIQLQDEAHAIVEYVYKTKVQTGSYPKDLSEYTFKNPHLEKYIQRYEPRDNSFRLVYFVGTTGTSHSYSPDGGWFYYPD
;
A
#
# COMPACT_ATOMS: atom_id res chain seq x y z
N MET A 1 11.93 -63.75 -7.29
CA MET A 1 12.12 -62.60 -6.38
C MET A 1 11.63 -61.31 -7.06
N LYS A 2 10.31 -61.20 -7.26
CA LYS A 2 9.66 -59.97 -7.77
C LYS A 2 9.39 -59.09 -6.56
N LYS A 3 10.14 -57.98 -6.42
CA LYS A 3 9.83 -56.93 -5.45
C LYS A 3 8.51 -56.30 -5.89
N GLU A 4 7.44 -56.64 -5.19
CA GLU A 4 6.19 -55.87 -5.18
C GLU A 4 6.51 -54.45 -4.71
N LEU A 5 6.72 -53.56 -5.67
CA LEU A 5 6.57 -52.14 -5.48
C LEU A 5 5.07 -51.91 -5.27
N ALA A 6 4.65 -52.01 -4.02
CA ALA A 6 3.37 -51.49 -3.54
C ALA A 6 3.39 -49.98 -3.77
N ASP A 7 2.94 -49.60 -4.96
CA ASP A 7 2.58 -48.25 -5.32
C ASP A 7 1.39 -47.88 -4.43
N LYS A 8 1.69 -47.37 -3.22
CA LYS A 8 0.68 -46.84 -2.31
C LYS A 8 0.10 -45.62 -2.99
N GLU A 9 -1.01 -45.84 -3.70
CA GLU A 9 -1.85 -44.74 -4.17
C GLU A 9 -2.04 -43.77 -3.00
N PRO A 10 -1.75 -42.47 -3.18
CA PRO A 10 -1.94 -41.50 -2.13
C PRO A 10 -3.42 -41.51 -1.75
N THR A 11 -3.69 -42.07 -0.56
CA THR A 11 -5.04 -42.23 -0.04
C THR A 11 -5.78 -40.91 -0.11
N HIS A 12 -6.99 -40.95 -0.69
CA HIS A 12 -7.88 -39.82 -0.97
C HIS A 12 -8.11 -38.86 0.24
N ARG A 13 -7.77 -39.33 1.45
CA ARG A 13 -7.78 -38.60 2.72
C ARG A 13 -6.73 -37.47 2.80
N ASN A 14 -5.53 -37.68 2.25
CA ASN A 14 -4.47 -36.66 2.30
C ASN A 14 -4.81 -35.44 1.44
N ARG A 15 -5.51 -35.62 0.32
CA ARG A 15 -5.96 -34.52 -0.55
C ARG A 15 -6.90 -33.53 0.15
N LYS A 16 -7.84 -34.04 0.97
CA LYS A 16 -8.76 -33.16 1.72
C LYS A 16 -8.04 -32.33 2.76
N LEU A 17 -7.05 -32.91 3.44
CA LEU A 17 -6.27 -32.20 4.46
C LEU A 17 -5.40 -31.08 3.85
N GLU A 18 -4.79 -31.36 2.70
CA GLU A 18 -4.05 -30.34 1.93
C GLU A 18 -4.96 -29.19 1.47
N TRP A 19 -6.20 -29.50 1.09
CA TRP A 19 -7.22 -28.51 0.74
C TRP A 19 -7.60 -27.59 1.90
N PHE A 20 -7.88 -28.16 3.09
CA PHE A 20 -8.22 -27.36 4.26
C PHE A 20 -7.04 -26.49 4.72
N ALA A 21 -5.82 -27.04 4.71
CA ALA A 21 -4.62 -26.27 5.07
C ALA A 21 -4.37 -25.10 4.11
N PHE A 22 -4.63 -25.30 2.81
CA PHE A 22 -4.48 -24.25 1.80
C PHE A 22 -5.55 -23.15 1.94
N ILE A 23 -6.82 -23.52 2.14
CA ILE A 23 -7.90 -22.54 2.38
C ILE A 23 -7.63 -21.76 3.67
N ALA A 24 -7.21 -22.43 4.74
CA ALA A 24 -6.84 -21.77 6.00
C ALA A 24 -5.67 -20.78 5.80
N PHE A 25 -4.63 -21.17 5.05
CA PHE A 25 -3.51 -20.30 4.72
C PHE A 25 -3.95 -19.06 3.91
N LEU A 26 -4.80 -19.25 2.90
CA LEU A 26 -5.37 -18.14 2.13
C LEU A 26 -6.21 -17.22 3.00
N ALA A 27 -7.03 -17.77 3.92
CA ALA A 27 -7.81 -16.96 4.86
C ALA A 27 -6.91 -16.17 5.81
N ILE A 28 -5.84 -16.79 6.35
CA ILE A 28 -4.89 -16.14 7.26
C ILE A 28 -4.15 -14.97 6.58
N ILE A 29 -3.95 -15.00 5.26
CA ILE A 29 -3.27 -13.93 4.53
C ILE A 29 -4.26 -12.91 3.97
N ALA A 30 -5.34 -13.38 3.34
CA ALA A 30 -6.32 -12.51 2.70
C ALA A 30 -7.10 -11.69 3.73
N ILE A 31 -7.41 -12.25 4.91
CA ILE A 31 -8.18 -11.54 5.93
C ILE A 31 -7.40 -10.32 6.45
N PRO A 32 -6.13 -10.41 6.91
CA PRO A 32 -5.37 -9.23 7.34
C PRO A 32 -5.14 -8.20 6.23
N LEU A 33 -5.12 -8.60 4.96
CA LEU A 33 -5.01 -7.66 3.84
C LEU A 33 -6.31 -6.94 3.53
N ILE A 34 -7.44 -7.66 3.57
CA ILE A 34 -8.78 -7.06 3.44
C ILE A 34 -9.04 -6.16 4.64
N LEU A 35 -8.72 -6.64 5.85
CA LEU A 35 -8.86 -5.88 7.09
C LEU A 35 -7.88 -4.70 7.11
N GLY A 36 -6.64 -4.88 6.68
CA GLY A 36 -5.63 -3.83 6.58
C GLY A 36 -6.01 -2.76 5.56
N HIS A 37 -6.54 -3.15 4.39
CA HIS A 37 -7.08 -2.22 3.40
C HIS A 37 -8.31 -1.48 3.94
N PHE A 38 -9.22 -2.20 4.62
CA PHE A 38 -10.37 -1.61 5.29
C PHE A 38 -9.93 -0.61 6.38
N LEU A 39 -8.99 -0.99 7.24
CA LEU A 39 -8.48 -0.15 8.32
C LEU A 39 -7.68 1.04 7.81
N LEU A 40 -6.86 0.88 6.76
CA LEU A 40 -6.16 1.98 6.10
C LEU A 40 -7.16 2.93 5.44
N SER A 41 -8.23 2.41 4.84
CA SER A 41 -9.31 3.27 4.35
C SER A 41 -9.92 4.06 5.51
N GLN A 42 -10.33 3.40 6.60
CA GLN A 42 -10.97 4.06 7.74
C GLN A 42 -10.02 5.07 8.44
N ALA A 43 -8.75 4.73 8.61
CA ALA A 43 -7.74 5.60 9.24
C ALA A 43 -7.41 6.84 8.40
N SER A 44 -7.49 6.74 7.07
CA SER A 44 -7.36 7.87 6.17
C SER A 44 -8.64 8.73 6.06
N TYR A 45 -9.77 8.26 6.62
CA TYR A 45 -11.11 8.87 6.46
C TYR A 45 -11.75 9.57 7.68
N PRO A 46 -11.06 10.01 8.75
CA PRO A 46 -11.67 11.02 9.63
C PRO A 46 -11.83 12.40 8.94
N TYR A 47 -11.52 12.51 7.63
CA TYR A 47 -11.16 13.77 6.96
C TYR A 47 -12.13 14.41 5.98
N ARG A 48 -13.34 13.90 5.77
CA ARG A 48 -14.34 14.63 4.96
C ARG A 48 -15.77 14.20 5.30
N SER A 49 -16.68 15.17 5.27
CA SER A 49 -18.12 14.94 5.37
C SER A 49 -18.72 14.22 4.15
N GLU A 50 -18.03 14.19 3.01
CA GLU A 50 -18.49 13.48 1.81
C GLU A 50 -17.35 12.70 1.10
N PRO A 51 -17.56 11.40 0.80
CA PRO A 51 -16.61 10.62 0.03
C PRO A 51 -16.55 11.14 -1.42
N PRO A 52 -15.36 11.19 -2.05
CA PRO A 52 -15.24 11.65 -3.43
C PRO A 52 -16.04 10.75 -4.39
N LYS A 53 -16.61 11.34 -5.46
CA LYS A 53 -17.51 10.63 -6.42
C LYS A 53 -16.91 9.34 -7.01
N TYR A 54 -15.59 9.26 -7.16
CA TYR A 54 -14.90 8.08 -7.68
C TYR A 54 -14.80 6.93 -6.66
N TRP A 55 -15.17 7.13 -5.40
CA TRP A 55 -15.16 6.09 -4.36
C TRP A 55 -16.05 4.89 -4.70
N LEU A 56 -17.19 5.13 -5.36
CA LEU A 56 -18.09 4.08 -5.85
C LEU A 56 -17.44 3.19 -6.92
N LEU A 57 -16.41 3.69 -7.62
CA LEU A 57 -15.70 2.95 -8.64
C LEU A 57 -14.53 2.13 -8.07
N ARG A 58 -14.08 2.42 -6.84
CA ARG A 58 -12.94 1.72 -6.19
C ARG A 58 -13.07 0.19 -6.20
N PRO A 59 -14.24 -0.42 -5.91
CA PRO A 59 -14.42 -1.87 -5.99
C PRO A 59 -14.22 -2.43 -7.41
N ILE A 60 -14.66 -1.69 -8.44
CA ILE A 60 -14.52 -2.08 -9.85
C ILE A 60 -13.04 -2.15 -10.22
N PHE A 61 -12.23 -1.25 -9.67
CA PHE A 61 -10.79 -1.21 -9.92
C PHE A 61 -10.00 -2.32 -9.21
N HIS A 62 -10.52 -2.84 -8.10
CA HIS A 62 -9.92 -4.01 -7.45
C HIS A 62 -10.39 -5.35 -8.07
N LEU A 63 -11.46 -5.35 -8.87
CA LEU A 63 -12.02 -6.56 -9.47
C LEU A 63 -11.00 -7.37 -10.30
N PRO A 64 -10.18 -6.77 -11.19
CA PRO A 64 -9.16 -7.50 -11.94
C PRO A 64 -8.14 -8.19 -11.05
N PHE A 65 -7.79 -7.60 -9.91
CA PHE A 65 -6.87 -8.19 -8.95
C PHE A 65 -7.46 -9.45 -8.30
N TYR A 66 -8.73 -9.40 -7.88
CA TYR A 66 -9.40 -10.56 -7.31
C TYR A 66 -9.54 -11.69 -8.34
N VAL A 67 -9.87 -11.36 -9.58
CA VAL A 67 -9.95 -12.33 -10.68
C VAL A 67 -8.58 -12.98 -10.94
N LEU A 68 -7.51 -12.19 -11.01
CA LEU A 68 -6.16 -12.72 -11.18
C LEU A 68 -5.77 -13.63 -10.01
N PHE A 69 -6.07 -13.24 -8.77
CA PHE A 69 -5.76 -14.05 -7.60
C PHE A 69 -6.48 -15.41 -7.62
N ILE A 70 -7.75 -15.44 -8.04
CA ILE A 70 -8.51 -16.69 -8.22
C ILE A 70 -7.88 -17.55 -9.31
N ILE A 71 -7.58 -16.98 -10.47
CA ILE A 71 -6.94 -17.70 -11.58
C ILE A 71 -5.61 -18.30 -11.13
N LEU A 72 -4.76 -17.51 -10.48
CA LEU A 72 -3.47 -17.96 -9.98
C LEU A 72 -3.62 -19.10 -8.96
N SER A 73 -4.59 -19.01 -8.05
CA SER A 73 -4.88 -20.06 -7.07
C SER A 73 -5.24 -21.39 -7.74
N VAL A 74 -6.07 -21.35 -8.78
CA VAL A 74 -6.45 -22.54 -9.57
C VAL A 74 -5.23 -23.09 -10.33
N VAL A 75 -4.44 -22.22 -10.96
CA VAL A 75 -3.23 -22.61 -11.69
C VAL A 75 -2.20 -23.28 -10.77
N PHE A 76 -1.95 -22.72 -9.58
CA PHE A 76 -1.04 -23.29 -8.59
C PHE A 76 -1.48 -24.69 -8.14
N MET A 77 -2.79 -24.88 -7.96
CA MET A 77 -3.36 -26.17 -7.58
C MET A 77 -3.15 -27.23 -8.65
N ILE A 78 -3.33 -26.88 -9.93
CA ILE A 78 -3.20 -27.81 -11.05
C ILE A 78 -1.73 -28.20 -11.29
N LEU A 79 -0.82 -27.23 -11.22
CA LEU A 79 0.55 -27.42 -11.71
C LEU A 79 1.54 -28.03 -10.68
N LYS A 80 1.09 -28.36 -9.45
CA LYS A 80 1.93 -28.94 -8.38
C LYS A 80 3.25 -28.17 -8.17
N TRP A 81 3.19 -26.84 -8.09
CA TRP A 81 4.38 -26.02 -7.94
C TRP A 81 5.04 -26.17 -6.57
N ASN A 82 6.32 -25.79 -6.51
CA ASN A 82 7.08 -25.73 -5.26
C ASN A 82 6.39 -24.75 -4.29
N LYS A 83 6.02 -25.25 -3.10
CA LYS A 83 5.37 -24.45 -2.04
C LYS A 83 6.18 -23.20 -1.68
N THR A 84 7.51 -23.28 -1.68
CA THR A 84 8.40 -22.13 -1.42
C THR A 84 8.23 -21.03 -2.46
N PHE A 85 8.09 -21.40 -3.74
CA PHE A 85 7.88 -20.41 -4.80
C PHE A 85 6.52 -19.74 -4.66
N ILE A 86 5.46 -20.51 -4.36
CA ILE A 86 4.11 -19.99 -4.14
C ILE A 86 4.13 -18.96 -2.99
N ILE A 87 4.71 -19.31 -1.84
CA ILE A 87 4.82 -18.39 -0.71
C ILE A 87 5.57 -17.11 -1.12
N PHE A 88 6.71 -17.26 -1.79
CA PHE A 88 7.53 -16.14 -2.23
C PHE A 88 6.79 -15.18 -3.18
N ILE A 89 6.16 -15.69 -4.24
CA ILE A 89 5.44 -14.84 -5.20
C ILE A 89 4.19 -14.22 -4.56
N THR A 90 3.46 -14.96 -3.72
CA THR A 90 2.30 -14.42 -3.01
C THR A 90 2.72 -13.29 -2.07
N THR A 91 3.73 -13.48 -1.21
CA THR A 91 4.22 -12.41 -0.33
C THR A 91 4.67 -11.19 -1.12
N THR A 92 5.37 -11.38 -2.25
CA THR A 92 5.85 -10.28 -3.09
C THR A 92 4.70 -9.47 -3.68
N ILE A 93 3.72 -10.13 -4.32
CA ILE A 93 2.54 -9.46 -4.90
C ILE A 93 1.75 -8.67 -3.84
N LEU A 94 1.67 -9.19 -2.62
CA LEU A 94 0.95 -8.52 -1.53
C LEU A 94 1.68 -7.27 -1.04
N LEU A 95 2.99 -7.33 -0.90
CA LEU A 95 3.81 -6.16 -0.58
C LEU A 95 3.77 -5.12 -1.70
N GLU A 96 3.80 -5.56 -2.96
CA GLU A 96 3.69 -4.68 -4.11
C GLU A 96 2.32 -3.98 -4.17
N LYS A 97 1.23 -4.71 -3.92
CA LYS A 97 -0.11 -4.11 -3.80
C LYS A 97 -0.16 -3.08 -2.68
N PHE A 98 0.37 -3.41 -1.51
CA PHE A 98 0.46 -2.46 -0.40
C PHE A 98 1.23 -1.19 -0.80
N CYS A 99 2.37 -1.34 -1.48
CA CYS A 99 3.18 -0.23 -1.98
C CYS A 99 2.44 0.59 -3.06
N ALA A 100 1.63 -0.06 -3.90
CA ALA A 100 0.82 0.63 -4.91
C ALA A 100 -0.29 1.49 -4.27
N GLU A 101 -0.96 0.99 -3.23
CA GLU A 101 -1.91 1.79 -2.45
C GLU A 101 -1.21 2.93 -1.70
N LEU A 102 -0.03 2.68 -1.14
CA LEU A 102 0.76 3.71 -0.48
C LEU A 102 1.23 4.80 -1.46
N ALA A 103 1.51 4.45 -2.71
CA ALA A 103 1.86 5.41 -3.76
C ALA A 103 0.75 6.44 -4.00
N PHE A 104 -0.52 6.08 -3.76
CA PHE A 104 -1.66 7.00 -3.89
C PHE A 104 -1.51 8.20 -2.97
N HIS A 105 -0.96 8.03 -1.77
CA HIS A 105 -0.78 9.12 -0.80
C HIS A 105 0.59 9.79 -0.87
N THR A 106 1.58 9.12 -1.46
CA THR A 106 2.97 9.59 -1.40
C THR A 106 3.46 10.23 -2.70
N ILE A 107 3.02 9.73 -3.85
CA ILE A 107 3.50 10.16 -5.16
C ILE A 107 2.38 10.71 -6.01
N GLY A 108 1.19 10.10 -5.95
CA GLY A 108 0.08 10.53 -6.77
C GLY A 108 -0.93 9.46 -7.12
N GLU A 109 -2.10 9.89 -7.58
CA GLU A 109 -3.15 9.00 -8.05
C GLU A 109 -2.70 8.31 -9.34
N VAL A 110 -2.31 9.08 -10.37
CA VAL A 110 -1.93 8.54 -11.67
C VAL A 110 -0.78 7.53 -11.56
N LEU A 111 0.23 7.81 -10.73
CA LEU A 111 1.34 6.88 -10.54
C LEU A 111 0.96 5.66 -9.70
N SER A 112 0.04 5.79 -8.74
CA SER A 112 -0.56 4.64 -8.05
C SER A 112 -1.28 3.72 -9.04
N TRP A 113 -2.00 4.27 -10.02
CA TRP A 113 -2.63 3.49 -11.09
C TRP A 113 -1.61 2.74 -11.93
N VAL A 114 -0.55 3.43 -12.35
CA VAL A 114 0.55 2.80 -13.07
C VAL A 114 1.11 1.65 -12.25
N TYR A 115 1.32 1.82 -10.95
CA TYR A 115 1.83 0.74 -10.09
C TYR A 115 0.87 -0.43 -10.00
N HIS A 116 -0.43 -0.18 -9.83
CA HIS A 116 -1.45 -1.23 -9.81
C HIS A 116 -1.48 -2.02 -11.12
N ILE A 117 -1.47 -1.34 -12.27
CA ILE A 117 -1.50 -2.01 -13.57
C ILE A 117 -0.17 -2.71 -13.83
N VAL A 118 0.93 -1.96 -13.81
CA VAL A 118 2.25 -2.44 -14.23
C VAL A 118 2.73 -3.55 -13.32
N VAL A 119 2.65 -3.41 -12.00
CA VAL A 119 3.24 -4.39 -11.09
C VAL A 119 2.40 -5.67 -11.03
N ILE A 120 1.08 -5.56 -10.96
CA ILE A 120 0.21 -6.76 -10.90
C ILE A 120 0.29 -7.55 -12.21
N TRP A 121 0.25 -6.87 -13.37
CA TRP A 121 0.29 -7.57 -14.66
C TRP A 121 1.69 -8.05 -15.04
N LEU A 122 2.77 -7.34 -14.67
CA LEU A 122 4.13 -7.81 -14.92
C LEU A 122 4.45 -9.10 -14.18
N ASN A 123 3.84 -9.35 -13.02
CA ASN A 123 4.01 -10.61 -12.28
C ASN A 123 3.46 -11.83 -13.02
N VAL A 124 2.61 -11.67 -14.04
CA VAL A 124 2.16 -12.78 -14.89
C VAL A 124 3.34 -13.39 -15.68
N ILE A 125 4.30 -12.56 -16.12
CA ILE A 125 5.47 -13.00 -16.90
C ILE A 125 6.33 -14.02 -16.12
N PRO A 126 6.83 -13.73 -14.91
CA PRO A 126 7.63 -14.70 -14.16
C PRO A 126 6.82 -15.94 -13.75
N ILE A 127 5.51 -15.83 -13.56
CA ILE A 127 4.63 -16.97 -13.30
C ILE A 127 4.60 -17.90 -14.53
N ILE A 128 4.42 -17.37 -15.74
CA ILE A 128 4.48 -18.16 -16.98
C ILE A 128 5.88 -18.76 -17.16
N LEU A 129 6.95 -17.98 -16.97
CA LEU A 129 8.33 -18.47 -17.08
C LEU A 129 8.62 -19.61 -16.10
N TYR A 130 8.07 -19.53 -14.89
CA TYR A 130 8.20 -20.61 -13.91
C TYR A 130 7.46 -21.88 -14.38
N ALA A 131 6.29 -21.72 -15.01
CA ALA A 131 5.51 -22.82 -15.59
C ALA A 131 6.26 -23.54 -16.72
N VAL A 132 6.91 -22.78 -17.62
CA VAL A 132 7.70 -23.31 -18.75
C VAL A 132 9.14 -23.70 -18.38
N LYS A 133 9.40 -23.94 -17.08
CA LYS A 133 10.65 -24.45 -16.51
C LYS A 133 11.85 -23.47 -16.50
N PHE A 134 11.67 -22.18 -16.85
CA PHE A 134 12.70 -21.13 -16.69
C PHE A 134 12.72 -20.54 -15.26
N ARG A 135 12.82 -21.41 -14.25
CA ARG A 135 12.62 -21.05 -12.84
C ARG A 135 13.57 -19.98 -12.31
N LYS A 136 14.86 -20.06 -12.66
CA LYS A 136 15.88 -19.09 -12.19
C LYS A 136 15.58 -17.69 -12.73
N ILE A 137 15.24 -17.60 -14.01
CA ILE A 137 14.91 -16.33 -14.68
C ILE A 137 13.65 -15.73 -14.05
N ALA A 138 12.61 -16.53 -13.81
CA ALA A 138 11.40 -16.10 -13.12
C ALA A 138 11.70 -15.47 -11.75
N VAL A 139 12.50 -16.14 -10.91
CA VAL A 139 12.87 -15.62 -9.59
C VAL A 139 13.67 -14.31 -9.68
N VAL A 140 14.61 -14.23 -10.62
CA VAL A 140 15.40 -13.00 -10.84
C VAL A 140 14.50 -11.82 -11.24
N ILE A 141 13.53 -12.05 -12.13
CA ILE A 141 12.57 -11.00 -12.54
C ILE A 141 11.71 -10.55 -11.36
N ILE A 142 11.16 -11.48 -10.57
CA ILE A 142 10.35 -11.14 -9.39
C ILE A 142 11.18 -10.31 -8.40
N LEU A 143 12.42 -10.71 -8.12
CA LEU A 143 13.30 -9.96 -7.24
C LEU A 143 13.63 -8.57 -7.77
N ALA A 144 13.86 -8.44 -9.08
CA ALA A 144 14.12 -7.15 -9.70
C ALA A 144 12.91 -6.20 -9.60
N LEU A 145 11.69 -6.71 -9.83
CA LEU A 145 10.45 -5.93 -9.65
C LEU A 145 10.25 -5.51 -8.20
N ALA A 146 10.42 -6.45 -7.27
CA ALA A 146 10.30 -6.20 -5.84
C ALA A 146 11.29 -5.12 -5.35
N LEU A 147 12.56 -5.23 -5.75
CA LEU A 147 13.62 -4.27 -5.38
C LEU A 147 13.44 -2.90 -6.02
N LEU A 148 12.80 -2.81 -7.18
CA LEU A 148 12.49 -1.55 -7.83
C LEU A 148 11.39 -0.78 -7.09
N LEU A 149 10.33 -1.49 -6.66
CA LEU A 149 9.13 -0.86 -6.13
C LEU A 149 9.15 -0.70 -4.60
N ILE A 150 9.43 -1.79 -3.88
CA ILE A 150 9.16 -1.91 -2.45
C ILE A 150 10.04 -0.95 -1.63
N PRO A 151 11.37 -0.91 -1.79
CA PRO A 151 12.22 -0.07 -0.95
C PRO A 151 11.88 1.42 -1.07
N HIS A 152 11.62 1.89 -2.29
CA HIS A 152 11.29 3.28 -2.54
C HIS A 152 9.95 3.67 -1.89
N GLN A 153 8.92 2.84 -2.06
CA GLN A 153 7.61 3.12 -1.47
C GLN A 153 7.60 3.01 0.05
N LEU A 154 8.31 2.04 0.63
CA LEU A 154 8.44 1.96 2.10
C LEU A 154 9.17 3.16 2.67
N PHE A 155 10.22 3.65 2.00
CA PHE A 155 10.91 4.87 2.41
C PHE A 155 10.00 6.11 2.35
N LEU A 156 9.20 6.24 1.30
CA LEU A 156 8.21 7.32 1.21
C LEU A 156 7.09 7.17 2.26
N GLY A 157 6.64 5.95 2.55
CA GLY A 157 5.68 5.69 3.62
C GLY A 157 6.20 6.09 4.99
N TYR A 158 7.46 5.75 5.29
CA TYR A 158 8.12 6.20 6.52
C TYR A 158 8.16 7.72 6.61
N ARG A 159 8.56 8.40 5.53
CA ARG A 159 8.53 9.87 5.47
C ARG A 159 7.11 10.42 5.67
N PHE A 160 6.10 9.79 5.08
CA PHE A 160 4.71 10.23 5.22
C PHE A 160 4.28 10.24 6.68
N ILE A 161 4.56 9.18 7.43
CA ILE A 161 4.27 9.09 8.87
C ILE A 161 4.98 10.22 9.62
N GLN A 162 6.28 10.42 9.36
CA GLN A 162 7.04 11.50 10.01
C GLN A 162 6.47 12.89 9.69
N LEU A 163 6.03 13.13 8.46
CA LEU A 163 5.40 14.39 8.06
C LEU A 163 4.04 14.61 8.70
N GLN A 164 3.25 13.55 8.88
CA GLN A 164 1.98 13.64 9.62
C GLN A 164 2.23 14.06 11.06
N ASP A 165 3.19 13.43 11.74
CA ASP A 165 3.56 13.75 13.12
C ASP A 165 4.08 15.19 13.26
N GLU A 166 4.92 15.63 12.31
CA GLU A 166 5.45 17.00 12.27
C GLU A 166 4.34 18.02 11.97
N ALA A 167 3.46 17.73 11.01
CA ALA A 167 2.34 18.61 10.68
C ALA A 167 1.36 18.73 11.84
N HIS A 168 1.09 17.64 12.58
CA HIS A 168 0.30 17.67 13.82
C HIS A 168 0.93 18.60 14.86
N ALA A 169 2.26 18.53 15.02
CA ALA A 169 2.99 19.38 15.96
C ALA A 169 2.96 20.87 15.55
N ILE A 170 3.07 21.17 14.25
CA ILE A 170 2.90 22.54 13.74
C ILE A 170 1.49 23.05 14.04
N VAL A 171 0.46 22.25 13.76
CA VAL A 171 -0.94 22.62 14.04
C VAL A 171 -1.16 22.90 15.52
N GLU A 172 -0.61 22.05 16.41
CA GLU A 172 -0.67 22.26 17.86
C GLU A 172 0.02 23.57 18.27
N TYR A 173 1.21 23.85 17.74
CA TYR A 173 1.93 25.10 17.97
C TYR A 173 1.12 26.33 17.54
N VAL A 174 0.53 26.29 16.34
CA VAL A 174 -0.28 27.37 15.78
C VAL A 174 -1.50 27.66 16.67
N TYR A 175 -2.19 26.62 17.15
CA TYR A 175 -3.31 26.79 18.09
C TYR A 175 -2.87 27.30 19.46
N LYS A 176 -1.76 26.78 20.02
CA LYS A 176 -1.22 27.28 21.30
C LYS A 176 -0.89 28.77 21.21
N THR A 177 -0.26 29.18 20.11
CA THR A 177 0.07 30.60 19.87
C THR A 177 -1.19 31.44 19.80
N LYS A 178 -2.23 30.99 19.07
CA LYS A 178 -3.53 31.67 19.01
C LYS A 178 -4.17 31.88 20.37
N VAL A 179 -4.08 30.89 21.26
CA VAL A 179 -4.60 30.99 22.64
C VAL A 179 -3.82 32.02 23.46
N GLN A 180 -2.51 32.10 23.27
CA GLN A 180 -1.62 32.99 24.04
C GLN A 180 -1.65 34.45 23.57
N THR A 181 -1.67 34.67 22.25
CA THR A 181 -1.52 36.01 21.65
C THR A 181 -2.84 36.59 21.14
N GLY A 182 -3.89 35.76 21.06
CA GLY A 182 -5.17 36.12 20.45
C GLY A 182 -5.19 36.04 18.92
N SER A 183 -4.07 35.73 18.25
CA SER A 183 -3.98 35.59 16.79
C SER A 183 -3.10 34.42 16.35
N TYR A 184 -3.37 33.85 15.16
CA TYR A 184 -2.48 32.83 14.60
C TYR A 184 -1.13 33.47 14.25
N PRO A 185 0.00 32.74 14.37
CA PRO A 185 1.30 33.27 14.02
C PRO A 185 1.35 33.62 12.53
N LYS A 186 2.09 34.67 12.17
CA LYS A 186 2.23 35.14 10.78
C LYS A 186 3.04 34.19 9.91
N ASP A 187 3.91 33.41 10.52
CA ASP A 187 4.76 32.42 9.88
C ASP A 187 5.15 31.33 10.91
N LEU A 188 6.02 30.42 10.51
CA LEU A 188 6.52 29.34 11.37
C LEU A 188 7.96 29.60 11.84
N SER A 189 8.45 30.84 11.81
CA SER A 189 9.87 31.14 12.14
C SER A 189 10.24 30.82 13.59
N GLU A 190 9.29 30.91 14.52
CA GLU A 190 9.47 30.55 15.93
C GLU A 190 9.18 29.08 16.22
N TYR A 191 8.70 28.31 15.23
CA TYR A 191 8.48 26.88 15.36
C TYR A 191 9.79 26.11 15.16
N THR A 192 10.15 25.26 16.12
CA THR A 192 11.29 24.35 15.99
C THR A 192 10.82 22.99 15.48
N PHE A 193 11.25 22.61 14.28
CA PHE A 193 10.98 21.31 13.70
C PHE A 193 11.57 20.18 14.57
N LYS A 194 10.78 19.14 14.85
CA LYS A 194 11.28 17.95 15.56
C LYS A 194 12.31 17.21 14.69
N ASN A 195 12.08 17.18 13.39
CA ASN A 195 13.04 16.71 12.41
C ASN A 195 13.33 17.81 11.36
N PRO A 196 14.47 18.51 11.45
CA PRO A 196 14.82 19.60 10.53
C PRO A 196 14.85 19.17 9.05
N HIS A 197 15.10 17.90 8.74
CA HIS A 197 15.10 17.42 7.35
C HIS A 197 13.71 17.42 6.71
N LEU A 198 12.64 17.52 7.52
CA LEU A 198 11.26 17.55 7.05
C LEU A 198 10.81 18.95 6.59
N GLU A 199 11.50 20.01 7.01
CA GLU A 199 11.11 21.39 6.72
C GLU A 199 10.89 21.63 5.22
N LYS A 200 11.80 21.13 4.37
CA LYS A 200 11.72 21.26 2.91
C LYS A 200 10.48 20.61 2.27
N TYR A 201 9.76 19.78 3.02
CA TYR A 201 8.53 19.13 2.56
C TYR A 201 7.27 19.88 3.00
N ILE A 202 7.40 20.88 3.89
CA ILE A 202 6.34 21.84 4.17
C ILE A 202 6.33 22.86 3.03
N GLN A 203 5.31 22.79 2.18
CA GLN A 203 5.21 23.67 1.01
C GLN A 203 4.81 25.09 1.40
N ARG A 204 3.85 25.20 2.34
CA ARG A 204 3.23 26.47 2.64
C ARG A 204 2.55 26.48 3.99
N TYR A 205 2.65 27.62 4.65
CA TYR A 205 1.78 28.04 5.74
C TYR A 205 1.13 29.37 5.37
N GLU A 206 -0.20 29.43 5.36
CA GLU A 206 -0.98 30.62 5.03
C GLU A 206 -1.85 31.03 6.22
N PRO A 207 -1.43 31.99 7.06
CA PRO A 207 -2.33 32.55 8.06
C PRO A 207 -3.44 33.36 7.36
N ARG A 208 -4.64 33.34 7.95
CA ARG A 208 -5.80 34.13 7.52
C ARG A 208 -6.47 34.75 8.74
N ASP A 209 -7.40 35.68 8.51
CA ASP A 209 -8.20 36.26 9.59
C ASP A 209 -8.98 35.14 10.30
N ASN A 210 -8.53 34.83 11.52
CA ASN A 210 -9.08 33.76 12.35
C ASN A 210 -9.11 32.36 11.70
N SER A 211 -8.24 32.09 10.73
CA SER A 211 -7.97 30.72 10.22
C SER A 211 -6.50 30.59 9.77
N PHE A 212 -6.10 29.41 9.32
CA PHE A 212 -4.82 29.18 8.67
C PHE A 212 -4.89 27.96 7.74
N ARG A 213 -3.92 27.83 6.83
CA ARG A 213 -3.73 26.63 6.02
C ARG A 213 -2.29 26.16 6.09
N LEU A 214 -2.09 24.91 6.45
CA LEU A 214 -0.79 24.22 6.35
C LEU A 214 -0.82 23.28 5.15
N VAL A 215 0.22 23.27 4.32
CA VAL A 215 0.34 22.40 3.14
C VAL A 215 1.72 21.76 3.12
N TYR A 216 1.77 20.45 2.89
CA TYR A 216 3.00 19.67 2.78
C TYR A 216 2.86 18.59 1.70
N PHE A 217 3.99 18.00 1.29
CA PHE A 217 4.04 16.90 0.33
C PHE A 217 4.99 15.82 0.79
N VAL A 218 4.86 14.61 0.23
CA VAL A 218 5.70 13.46 0.64
C VAL A 218 6.78 13.15 -0.38
N GLY A 219 6.36 12.71 -1.58
CA GLY A 219 7.25 12.28 -2.65
C GLY A 219 7.43 13.36 -3.71
N THR A 220 6.32 13.91 -4.21
CA THR A 220 6.32 14.91 -5.31
C THR A 220 5.55 16.15 -4.88
N THR A 221 5.90 17.31 -5.45
CA THR A 221 5.18 18.56 -5.17
C THR A 221 3.78 18.61 -5.79
N GLY A 222 3.46 17.69 -6.71
CA GLY A 222 2.13 17.56 -7.32
C GLY A 222 1.10 17.02 -6.33
N THR A 223 1.50 16.12 -5.44
CA THR A 223 0.66 15.68 -4.33
C THR A 223 0.72 16.67 -3.18
N SER A 224 -0.43 17.01 -2.62
CA SER A 224 -0.46 17.86 -1.42
C SER A 224 -1.40 17.32 -0.35
N HIS A 225 -0.88 17.33 0.86
CA HIS A 225 -1.64 17.13 2.09
C HIS A 225 -1.77 18.49 2.76
N SER A 226 -2.93 18.79 3.33
CA SER A 226 -3.15 20.07 3.95
C SER A 226 -4.05 19.98 5.17
N TYR A 227 -3.98 21.00 6.01
CA TYR A 227 -4.88 21.21 7.13
C TYR A 227 -5.41 22.64 7.11
N SER A 228 -6.70 22.81 7.38
CA SER A 228 -7.27 24.08 7.84
C SER A 228 -8.27 23.85 8.98
N PRO A 229 -8.47 24.82 9.89
CA PRO A 229 -9.49 24.74 10.93
C PRO A 229 -10.90 24.45 10.39
N ASP A 230 -11.23 25.05 9.24
CA ASP A 230 -12.53 24.98 8.56
C ASP A 230 -12.73 23.67 7.76
N GLY A 231 -11.66 23.12 7.19
CA GLY A 231 -11.73 21.93 6.32
C GLY A 231 -11.23 20.64 6.97
N GLY A 232 -10.63 20.71 8.16
CA GLY A 232 -9.86 19.61 8.71
C GLY A 232 -8.63 19.31 7.86
N TRP A 233 -8.17 18.06 7.86
CA TRP A 233 -7.11 17.66 6.95
C TRP A 233 -7.67 17.18 5.63
N PHE A 234 -6.88 17.38 4.59
CA PHE A 234 -7.30 17.14 3.24
C PHE A 234 -6.13 16.62 2.40
N TYR A 235 -6.42 15.68 1.51
CA TYR A 235 -5.48 15.17 0.52
C TYR A 235 -5.95 15.53 -0.88
N TYR A 236 -5.08 16.18 -1.64
CA TYR A 236 -5.25 16.42 -3.07
C TYR A 236 -4.35 15.47 -3.85
N PRO A 237 -4.92 14.42 -4.48
CA PRO A 237 -4.18 13.65 -5.49
C PRO A 237 -3.91 14.54 -6.70
N ASP A 238 -2.73 14.36 -7.29
CA ASP A 238 -2.33 15.00 -8.54
C ASP A 238 -3.14 14.51 -9.76
#